data_AF-A0A067S5Z8-F1
#
_entry.id   AF-A0A067S5Z8-F1
#
_cell.length_a   1.000
_cell.length_b   1.000
_cell.length_c   1.000
_cell.angle_alpha   90.00
_cell.angle_beta   90.00
_cell.angle_gamma   90.00
#
_symmetry.space_group_name_H-M   'P 1'
#
loop_
_entity.id
_entity.type
_entity.pdbx_description
1 polymer ?
#
loop_
_entity_poly.entity_id
_entity_poly.type
_entity_poly.pdbx_seq_one_letter_code
_entity_poly.pdbx_strand_id
1 'polypeptide(L)' 'MEDWDSIFSLNARGVFFAYQYAAKAMIAQGRGGRIIGACSGAGKQGTSILSAYSSTKFAVRGLTQSAAAEL' A
#
# COMPACT_ATOMS: atom_id res chain seq x y z
N MET A 1 11.42 -13.95 11.17
CA MET A 1 11.79 -13.57 9.78
C MET A 1 10.65 -13.94 8.85
N GLU A 2 10.21 -15.20 8.83
CA GLU A 2 9.05 -15.65 8.04
C GLU A 2 7.76 -14.84 8.27
N ASP A 3 7.42 -14.52 9.52
CA ASP A 3 6.25 -13.68 9.82
C ASP A 3 6.38 -12.25 9.27
N TRP A 4 7.57 -11.65 9.37
CA TRP A 4 7.86 -10.35 8.78
C TRP A 4 7.70 -10.38 7.26
N ASP A 5 8.31 -11.37 6.60
CA ASP A 5 8.27 -11.50 5.14
C ASP A 5 6.86 -11.78 4.62
N SER A 6 6.11 -12.63 5.33
CA SER A 6 4.71 -12.92 5.03
C SER A 6 3.84 -11.66 5.14
N ILE A 7 3.96 -10.93 6.26
CA ILE A 7 3.23 -9.68 6.50
C ILE A 7 3.57 -8.62 5.44
N PHE A 8 4.84 -8.45 5.08
CA PHE A 8 5.25 -7.50 4.04
C PHE A 8 4.82 -7.93 2.63
N SER A 9 4.95 -9.22 2.32
CA SER A 9 4.50 -9.79 1.05
C SER A 9 3.02 -9.50 0.82
N LEU A 10 2.19 -9.70 1.85
CA LEU A 10 0.76 -9.43 1.80
C LEU A 10 0.44 -7.94 1.80
N ASN A 11 0.86 -7.21 2.84
CA ASN A 11 0.35 -5.87 3.13
C ASN A 11 1.07 -4.74 2.38
N ALA A 12 2.31 -4.94 1.94
CA ALA A 12 3.07 -3.92 1.22
C ALA A 12 3.24 -4.29 -0.25
N ARG A 13 3.86 -5.44 -0.54
CA ARG A 13 4.13 -5.88 -1.92
C ARG A 13 2.84 -6.14 -2.69
N GLY A 14 1.87 -6.83 -2.07
CA GLY A 14 0.55 -7.07 -2.67
C GLY A 14 -0.16 -5.76 -3.06
N VAL A 15 -0.15 -4.78 -2.17
CA VAL A 15 -0.75 -3.45 -2.42
C VAL A 15 -0.05 -2.72 -3.55
N PHE A 16 1.29 -2.70 -3.57
CA PHE A 16 2.07 -2.09 -4.65
C PHE A 16 1.68 -2.63 -6.03
N PHE A 17 1.64 -3.97 -6.17
CA PHE A 17 1.25 -4.57 -7.45
C PHE A 17 -0.21 -4.32 -7.78
N ALA A 18 -1.13 -4.40 -6.81
CA ALA A 18 -2.53 -4.06 -7.02
C ALA A 18 -2.71 -2.63 -7.55
N TYR A 19 -1.98 -1.67 -6.98
CA TYR A 19 -1.97 -0.28 -7.46
C TYR A 19 -1.47 -0.21 -8.90
N GLN A 20 -0.34 -0.83 -9.20
CA GLN A 20 0.26 -0.80 -10.53
C GLN A 20 -0.70 -1.36 -11.59
N TYR A 21 -1.33 -2.51 -11.32
CA TYR A 21 -2.26 -3.12 -12.26
C TYR A 21 -3.56 -2.33 -12.40
N ALA A 22 -4.11 -1.82 -11.29
CA ALA A 22 -5.29 -0.97 -11.32
C ALA A 22 -5.03 0.33 -12.10
N ALA A 23 -3.91 1.00 -11.85
CA ALA A 23 -3.52 2.22 -12.56
C ALA A 23 -3.38 1.98 -14.06
N LYS A 24 -2.67 0.92 -14.48
CA LYS A 24 -2.55 0.53 -15.90
C LYS A 24 -3.91 0.32 -16.55
N ALA A 25 -4.83 -0.38 -15.87
CA ALA A 25 -6.17 -0.61 -16.38
C ALA A 25 -7.00 0.68 -16.46
N MET A 26 -6.93 1.56 -15.45
CA MET A 26 -7.64 2.83 -15.43
C MET A 26 -7.15 3.80 -16.51
N ILE A 27 -5.84 3.86 -16.74
CA ILE A 27 -5.23 4.65 -17.82
C ILE A 27 -5.72 4.13 -19.18
N ALA A 28 -5.65 2.81 -19.42
CA ALA A 28 -6.09 2.20 -20.67
C ALA A 28 -7.59 2.44 -20.96
N GLN A 29 -8.42 2.54 -19.91
CA GLN A 29 -9.85 2.85 -20.05
C GLN A 29 -10.13 4.32 -20.40
N GLY A 30 -9.17 5.24 -20.24
CA GLY A 30 -9.30 6.65 -20.67
C GLY A 30 -10.31 7.51 -19.89
N ARG A 31 -11.00 6.95 -18.89
CA ARG A 31 -11.98 7.67 -18.03
C ARG A 31 -11.48 7.93 -16.61
N GLY A 32 -10.22 7.62 -16.34
CA GLY A 32 -9.61 7.70 -15.02
C GLY A 32 -10.18 6.70 -14.01
N GLY A 33 -9.94 6.97 -12.73
CA GLY A 33 -10.43 6.14 -11.64
C GLY A 33 -9.95 6.63 -10.27
N ARG A 34 -10.14 5.78 -9.26
CA ARG A 34 -9.70 6.04 -7.88
C ARG A 34 -9.11 4.75 -7.30
N ILE A 35 -7.90 4.84 -6.78
CA ILE A 35 -7.23 3.76 -6.07
C ILE A 35 -7.22 4.12 -4.59
N ILE A 36 -7.73 3.24 -3.73
CA ILE A 36 -7.84 3.47 -2.29
C ILE A 36 -7.08 2.38 -1.54
N GLY A 37 -6.08 2.77 -0.76
CA GLY A 37 -5.28 1.87 0.07
C GLY A 37 -5.84 1.68 1.47
N ALA A 38 -6.04 0.43 1.86
CA ALA A 38 -6.41 0.08 3.23
C ALA A 38 -5.22 0.27 4.20
N CYS A 39 -5.11 1.48 4.76
CA CYS A 39 -4.13 1.81 5.80
C CYS A 39 -4.68 1.51 7.21
N SER A 40 -4.04 2.06 8.25
CA SER A 40 -4.43 1.94 9.65
C SER A 40 -3.95 3.18 10.43
N GLY A 41 -4.48 3.38 11.64
CA GLY A 41 -3.86 4.30 12.61
C GLY A 41 -2.38 3.94 12.86
N ALA A 42 -2.06 2.65 12.79
CA ALA A 42 -0.70 2.12 12.86
C ALA A 42 0.23 2.56 11.70
N GLY A 43 -0.32 3.13 10.62
CA GLY A 43 0.42 3.75 9.52
C GLY A 43 0.63 5.26 9.67
N LYS A 44 0.15 5.85 10.77
CA LYS A 44 0.41 7.23 11.19
C LYS A 44 1.40 7.28 12.36
N GLN A 45 1.29 6.31 13.26
CA GLN A 45 2.14 6.16 14.43
C GLN A 45 2.38 4.68 14.68
N GLY A 46 3.63 4.30 14.94
CA GLY A 46 3.97 2.92 15.31
C GLY A 46 3.24 2.50 16.58
N THR A 47 2.75 1.27 16.62
CA THR A 47 2.12 0.69 17.80
C THR A 47 3.07 -0.33 18.41
N SER A 48 3.24 -0.30 19.74
CA SER A 48 3.98 -1.33 20.46
C SER A 48 3.46 -2.72 20.06
N ILE A 49 4.31 -3.75 20.10
CA ILE A 49 4.04 -5.14 19.71
C ILE A 49 3.64 -5.38 18.23
N LEU A 50 3.45 -4.34 17.41
CA LEU A 50 3.00 -4.47 16.01
C LEU A 50 4.04 -3.93 15.01
N SER A 51 5.33 -4.07 15.27
CA SER A 51 6.39 -3.46 14.44
C SER A 51 6.26 -3.78 12.95
N ALA A 52 6.17 -5.06 12.59
CA ALA A 52 6.02 -5.50 11.20
C ALA A 52 4.75 -4.92 10.55
N TYR A 53 3.61 -5.07 11.22
CA TYR A 53 2.34 -4.57 10.74
C TYR A 53 2.34 -3.04 10.56
N SER A 54 2.75 -2.29 11.59
CA SER A 54 2.92 -0.83 11.53
C SER A 54 3.78 -0.43 10.35
N SER A 55 4.97 -1.02 10.19
CA SER A 55 5.85 -0.73 9.06
C SER A 55 5.17 -0.94 7.71
N THR A 56 4.39 -2.01 7.52
CA THR A 56 3.63 -2.19 6.26
C THR A 56 2.55 -1.13 6.06
N LYS A 57 1.91 -0.64 7.13
CA LYS A 57 0.89 0.41 7.00
C LYS A 57 1.48 1.79 6.73
N PHE A 58 2.70 2.06 7.20
CA PHE A 58 3.49 3.20 6.73
C PHE A 58 3.83 3.06 5.25
N ALA A 59 4.22 1.86 4.79
CA ALA A 59 4.47 1.61 3.36
C ALA A 59 3.21 1.87 2.52
N VAL A 60 2.03 1.37 2.91
CA VAL A 60 0.77 1.66 2.19
C VAL A 60 0.47 3.17 2.12
N ARG A 61 0.74 3.92 3.20
CA ARG A 61 0.58 5.37 3.21
C ARG A 61 1.52 6.04 2.21
N GLY A 62 2.81 5.69 2.24
CA GLY A 62 3.82 6.19 1.30
C GLY A 62 3.45 5.86 -0.15
N LEU A 63 3.12 4.61 -0.44
CA LEU A 63 2.67 4.15 -1.76
C LEU A 63 1.47 4.95 -2.28
N THR A 64 0.51 5.26 -1.42
CA THR A 64 -0.68 6.05 -1.80
C THR A 64 -0.31 7.49 -2.13
N GLN A 65 0.61 8.09 -1.38
CA GLN A 65 1.10 9.44 -1.65
C GLN A 65 1.93 9.50 -2.94
N SER A 66 2.83 8.53 -3.13
CA SER A 66 3.62 8.40 -4.37
C SER A 66 2.71 8.20 -5.58
N ALA A 67 1.78 7.25 -5.53
CA ALA A 67 0.86 7.00 -6.63
C ALA A 67 0.00 8.23 -6.97
N ALA A 68 -0.40 9.02 -5.98
CA ALA A 68 -1.13 10.27 -6.21
C ALA A 68 -0.28 11.39 -6.84
N ALA A 69 1.05 11.32 -6.75
CA ALA A 69 1.96 12.24 -7.43
C ALA A 69 2.35 11.76 -8.83
N GLU A 70 2.33 10.45 -9.07
CA GLU A 70 2.71 9.80 -10.32
C GLU A 70 1.57 9.70 -11.35
N LEU A 71 0.30 9.82 -10.92
CA LEU A 71 -0.92 9.59 -11.72
C LEU A 71 -1.84 10.82 -11.71
#